data_AF-X1VMS5-F1
#
_entry.id   AF-X1VMS5-F1
#
_cell.length_a   1.000
_cell.length_b   1.000
_cell.length_c   1.000
_cell.angle_alpha   90.00
_cell.angle_beta   90.00
_cell.angle_gamma   90.00
#
_symmetry.space_group_name_H-M   'P 1'
#
loop_
_entity.id
_entity.type
_entity.pdbx_description
1 polymer ?
#
loop_
_entity_poly.entity_id
_entity_poly.type
_entity_poly.pdbx_seq_one_letter_code
_entity_poly.pdbx_strand_id
1 'polypeptide(L)'
;MNLDYKHLLPESFADDSRVWVYQSSRLFSLAEALEIEELLNKFTAEWRSHGAEVDAYGNLFFWQFVVLMADERKAGVSGCSTDSSVRFIKTLGERFGVDFFNRTNLAFL
;
A
#
# COMPACT_ATOMS: atom_id res chain seq x y z
N MET A 1 -5.72 -1.55 -21.74
CA MET A 1 -5.15 -1.40 -20.39
C MET A 1 -4.03 -2.41 -20.25
N ASN A 2 -2.84 -2.01 -19.80
CA ASN A 2 -1.74 -2.95 -19.59
C ASN A 2 -1.90 -3.58 -18.20
N LEU A 3 -2.07 -4.91 -18.16
CA LEU A 3 -2.19 -5.69 -16.93
C LEU A 3 -0.86 -6.28 -16.48
N ASP A 4 0.22 -6.01 -17.20
CA ASP A 4 1.55 -6.39 -16.75
C ASP A 4 1.95 -5.50 -15.57
N TYR A 5 1.91 -6.07 -14.37
CA TYR A 5 2.25 -5.39 -13.11
C TYR A 5 3.56 -5.89 -12.50
N LYS A 6 4.16 -6.95 -13.06
CA LYS A 6 5.30 -7.63 -12.42
C LYS A 6 6.53 -6.73 -12.36
N HIS A 7 6.72 -5.90 -13.38
CA HIS A 7 7.80 -4.91 -13.44
C HIS A 7 7.67 -3.81 -12.37
N LEU A 8 6.49 -3.66 -11.75
CA LEU A 8 6.28 -2.74 -10.64
C LEU A 8 6.61 -3.39 -9.29
N LEU A 9 6.84 -4.71 -9.21
CA LEU A 9 7.14 -5.37 -7.94
C LEU A 9 8.64 -5.32 -7.64
N PRO A 10 9.04 -5.18 -6.36
CA PRO A 10 10.45 -5.24 -6.00
C PRO A 10 11.01 -6.66 -6.18
N GLU A 11 11.98 -6.83 -7.09
CA GLU A 11 12.60 -8.13 -7.40
C GLU A 11 13.36 -8.75 -6.21
N SER A 12 13.78 -7.92 -5.25
CA SER A 12 14.60 -8.36 -4.12
C SER A 12 13.80 -8.94 -2.95
N PHE A 13 12.48 -8.79 -2.95
CA PHE A 13 11.62 -9.22 -1.83
C PHE A 13 11.45 -10.74 -1.82
N ALA A 14 11.35 -11.32 -0.63
CA ALA A 14 11.10 -12.76 -0.49
C ALA A 14 9.68 -13.16 -0.89
N ASP A 15 9.51 -14.40 -1.34
CA ASP A 15 8.22 -14.96 -1.76
C ASP A 15 7.18 -15.01 -0.62
N ASP A 16 7.64 -15.03 0.63
CA ASP A 16 6.81 -15.02 1.84
C ASP A 16 6.60 -13.61 2.43
N SER A 17 6.99 -12.55 1.69
CA SER A 17 6.71 -11.18 2.08
C SER A 17 5.22 -10.96 2.30
N ARG A 18 4.88 -10.20 3.34
CA ARG A 18 3.48 -9.86 3.60
C ARG A 18 3.00 -8.82 2.61
N VAL A 19 1.77 -8.99 2.16
CA VAL A 19 1.12 -8.09 1.21
C VAL A 19 -0.25 -7.69 1.74
N TRP A 20 -0.51 -6.39 1.76
CA TRP A 20 -1.82 -5.81 2.04
C TRP A 20 -2.32 -5.13 0.78
N VAL A 21 -3.57 -5.42 0.40
CA VAL A 21 -4.23 -4.84 -0.76
C VAL A 21 -5.47 -4.09 -0.31
N TYR A 22 -5.53 -2.81 -0.62
CA TYR A 22 -6.64 -1.92 -0.29
C TYR A 22 -7.28 -1.39 -1.56
N GLN A 23 -8.51 -1.84 -1.83
CA GLN A 23 -9.30 -1.39 -2.98
C GLN A 23 -10.02 -0.09 -2.63
N SER A 24 -9.76 0.97 -3.40
CA SER A 24 -10.53 2.22 -3.32
C SER A 24 -11.95 2.05 -3.89
N SER A 25 -12.90 2.82 -3.34
CA SER A 25 -14.29 2.88 -3.84
C SER A 25 -14.43 3.44 -5.26
N ARG A 26 -13.38 4.08 -5.80
CA ARG A 26 -13.33 4.59 -7.18
C ARG A 26 -11.89 4.60 -7.72
N LEU A 27 -11.76 4.80 -9.03
CA LEU A 27 -10.47 5.12 -9.64
C LEU A 27 -9.96 6.49 -9.18
N PHE A 28 -8.65 6.60 -9.07
CA PHE A 28 -7.93 7.85 -8.86
C PHE A 28 -7.62 8.52 -10.21
N SER A 29 -7.66 9.84 -10.22
CA SER A 29 -7.13 10.63 -11.33
C SER A 29 -5.59 10.59 -11.36
N LEU A 30 -4.99 11.04 -12.47
CA LEU A 30 -3.53 11.11 -12.58
C LEU A 30 -2.88 11.96 -11.47
N ALA A 31 -3.49 13.11 -11.16
CA ALA A 31 -2.97 14.00 -10.11
C ALA A 31 -3.02 13.33 -8.73
N GLU A 32 -4.13 12.66 -8.40
CA GLU A 32 -4.27 11.92 -7.14
C GLU A 32 -3.31 10.75 -7.07
N ALA A 33 -3.10 10.02 -8.17
CA ALA A 33 -2.19 8.89 -8.22
C ALA A 33 -0.74 9.29 -7.94
N LEU A 34 -0.25 10.37 -8.57
CA LEU A 34 1.09 10.90 -8.32
C LEU A 34 1.27 11.30 -6.85
N GLU A 35 0.26 11.94 -6.27
CA GLU A 35 0.25 12.33 -4.87
C GLU A 35 0.19 11.12 -3.90
N ILE A 36 -0.56 10.07 -4.27
CA ILE A 36 -0.61 8.80 -3.53
C ILE A 36 0.75 8.11 -3.57
N GLU A 37 1.43 8.06 -4.72
CA GLU A 37 2.77 7.48 -4.84
C GLU A 37 3.78 8.19 -3.94
N GLU A 38 3.77 9.53 -3.91
CA GLU A 38 4.63 10.30 -2.99
C GLU A 38 4.35 9.98 -1.52
N LEU A 39 3.08 9.91 -1.14
CA LEU A 39 2.68 9.56 0.22
C LEU A 39 3.05 8.12 0.60
N LEU A 40 2.92 7.17 -0.33
CA LEU A 40 3.29 5.78 -0.13
C LEU A 40 4.79 5.65 0.10
N ASN A 41 5.59 6.25 -0.78
CA ASN A 41 7.05 6.25 -0.66
C ASN A 41 7.51 6.84 0.68
N LYS A 42 6.88 7.94 1.12
CA LYS A 42 7.17 8.52 2.43
C LYS A 42 6.81 7.57 3.56
N PHE A 43 5.60 7.00 3.53
CA PHE A 43 5.15 6.08 4.58
C PHE A 43 6.08 4.86 4.70
N THR A 44 6.41 4.21 3.57
CA THR A 44 7.25 3.00 3.60
C THR A 44 8.67 3.28 4.05
N ALA A 45 9.24 4.44 3.72
CA ALA A 45 10.54 4.87 4.24
C ALA A 45 10.53 5.12 5.77
N GLU A 46 9.39 5.49 6.33
CA GLU A 46 9.21 5.78 7.76
C GLU A 46 8.62 4.60 8.54
N TRP A 47 8.31 3.48 7.87
CA TRP A 47 7.58 2.37 8.49
C TRP A 47 8.49 1.57 9.43
N ARG A 48 8.10 1.51 10.70
CA ARG A 48 8.87 0.87 11.77
C ARG A 48 8.06 -0.16 12.54
N SER A 49 8.72 -1.23 12.97
CA SER A 49 8.21 -2.27 13.87
C SER A 49 9.14 -2.40 15.08
N HIS A 50 8.63 -2.17 16.29
CA HIS A 50 9.43 -2.14 17.52
C HIS A 50 10.70 -1.26 17.45
N GLY A 51 10.64 -0.16 16.69
CA GLY A 51 11.76 0.76 16.47
C GLY A 51 12.72 0.36 15.33
N ALA A 52 12.67 -0.88 14.87
CA ALA A 52 13.41 -1.35 13.70
C ALA A 52 12.71 -0.93 12.39
N GLU A 53 13.49 -0.66 11.36
CA GLU A 53 12.97 -0.34 10.01
C GLU A 53 12.42 -1.61 9.35
N VAL A 54 11.22 -1.48 8.77
CA VAL A 54 10.62 -2.52 7.96
C VAL A 54 11.10 -2.33 6.53
N ASP A 55 11.61 -3.38 5.89
CA ASP A 55 11.92 -3.35 4.47
C ASP A 55 10.59 -3.39 3.70
N ALA A 56 10.16 -2.22 3.24
CA ALA A 56 8.79 -1.98 2.82
C ALA A 56 8.69 -1.38 1.42
N TYR A 57 7.61 -1.73 0.74
CA TYR A 57 7.27 -1.22 -0.58
C TYR A 57 5.80 -0.85 -0.63
N GLY A 58 5.47 0.22 -1.37
CA GLY A 58 4.11 0.73 -1.48
C GLY A 58 3.89 1.33 -2.85
N ASN A 59 2.80 0.95 -3.53
CA ASN A 59 2.44 1.50 -4.83
C ASN A 59 0.93 1.47 -5.10
N LEU A 60 0.47 2.27 -6.05
CA LEU A 60 -0.89 2.29 -6.55
C LEU A 60 -1.01 1.49 -7.86
N PHE A 61 -1.68 0.36 -7.79
CA PHE A 61 -1.92 -0.51 -8.93
C PHE A 61 -3.26 -0.19 -9.58
N PHE A 62 -3.27 -0.19 -10.91
CA PHE A 62 -4.47 -0.04 -11.74
C PHE A 62 -5.35 1.15 -11.36
N TRP A 63 -4.74 2.23 -10.86
CA TRP A 63 -5.42 3.45 -10.44
C TRP A 63 -6.46 3.25 -9.32
N GLN A 64 -6.43 2.13 -8.59
CA GLN A 64 -7.49 1.82 -7.62
C GLN A 64 -7.01 1.05 -6.39
N PHE A 65 -5.93 0.26 -6.52
CA PHE A 65 -5.47 -0.65 -5.47
C PHE A 65 -4.20 -0.12 -4.85
N VAL A 66 -4.29 0.38 -3.63
CA VAL A 66 -3.09 0.66 -2.84
C VAL A 66 -2.58 -0.67 -2.32
N VAL A 67 -1.34 -1.02 -2.69
CA VAL A 67 -0.67 -2.22 -2.23
C VAL A 67 0.51 -1.82 -1.36
N LEU A 68 0.56 -2.40 -0.16
CA LEU A 68 1.71 -2.33 0.75
C LEU A 68 2.33 -3.71 0.84
N MET A 69 3.65 -3.77 0.86
CA MET A 69 4.43 -4.99 1.02
C MET A 69 5.48 -4.79 2.11
N ALA A 70 5.75 -5.84 2.88
CA ALA A 70 6.83 -5.87 3.86
C ALA A 70 7.60 -7.19 3.77
N ASP A 71 8.92 -7.08 3.58
CA ASP A 71 9.83 -8.21 3.64
C ASP A 71 10.30 -8.39 5.09
N GLU A 72 9.84 -9.48 5.72
CA GLU A 72 10.06 -9.73 7.14
C GLU A 72 11.41 -10.39 7.45
N ARG A 73 12.30 -10.61 6.46
CA ARG A 73 13.61 -11.26 6.69
C ARG A 73 14.52 -10.45 7.62
N LYS A 74 14.39 -9.11 7.62
CA LYS A 74 15.17 -8.21 8.50
C LYS A 74 14.44 -7.90 9.81
N ALA A 75 13.17 -7.52 9.71
CA ALA A 75 12.33 -7.18 10.86
C ALA A 75 10.89 -7.56 10.56
N GLY A 76 10.28 -8.35 11.46
CA GLY A 76 8.88 -8.73 11.35
C GLY A 76 7.94 -7.56 11.64
N VAL A 77 6.82 -7.50 10.93
CA VAL A 77 5.74 -6.56 11.15
C VAL A 77 4.92 -7.04 12.35
N SER A 78 4.85 -6.21 13.39
CA SER A 78 4.06 -6.45 14.60
C SER A 78 2.66 -5.83 14.51
N GLY A 79 1.87 -5.99 15.58
CA GLY A 79 0.54 -5.36 15.69
C GLY A 79 0.60 -3.84 15.57
N CYS A 80 1.54 -3.18 16.27
CA CYS A 80 1.64 -1.72 16.23
C CYS A 80 2.04 -1.18 14.85
N SER A 81 2.93 -1.88 14.13
CA SER A 81 3.27 -1.51 12.75
C SER A 81 2.13 -1.81 11.78
N THR A 82 1.33 -2.84 12.04
CA THR A 82 0.10 -3.09 11.27
C THR A 82 -0.90 -1.95 11.49
N ASP A 83 -1.10 -1.52 12.74
CA ASP A 83 -2.00 -0.42 13.07
C ASP A 83 -1.58 0.90 12.41
N SER A 84 -0.27 1.18 12.33
CA SER A 84 0.23 2.38 11.66
C SER A 84 -0.06 2.35 10.15
N SER A 85 0.08 1.19 9.50
CA SER A 85 -0.31 1.01 8.09
C SER A 85 -1.81 1.23 7.87
N VAL A 86 -2.66 0.66 8.73
CA VAL A 86 -4.12 0.82 8.65
C VAL A 86 -4.51 2.29 8.87
N ARG A 87 -3.86 2.98 9.82
CA ARG A 87 -4.09 4.40 10.06
C ARG A 87 -3.69 5.25 8.85
N PHE A 88 -2.54 4.96 8.24
CA PHE A 88 -2.11 5.63 7.02
C PHE A 88 -3.14 5.48 5.88
N ILE A 89 -3.67 4.27 5.66
CA ILE A 89 -4.72 4.03 4.66
C ILE A 89 -6.01 4.78 4.97
N LYS A 90 -6.41 4.89 6.25
CA LYS A 90 -7.56 5.71 6.65
C LYS A 90 -7.34 7.19 6.32
N THR A 91 -6.15 7.72 6.62
CA THR A 91 -5.80 9.11 6.28
C THR A 91 -5.79 9.34 4.76
N LEU A 92 -5.33 8.37 3.96
CA LEU A 92 -5.48 8.43 2.51
C LEU A 92 -6.96 8.48 2.10
N GLY A 93 -7.80 7.60 2.67
CA GLY A 93 -9.24 7.57 2.39
C GLY A 93 -9.92 8.90 2.67
N GLU A 94 -9.64 9.50 3.83
CA GLU A 94 -10.13 10.83 4.22
C GLU A 94 -9.64 11.92 3.26
N ARG A 95 -8.35 11.92 2.90
CA ARG A 95 -7.74 12.93 2.03
C ARG A 95 -8.37 12.97 0.64
N PHE A 96 -8.62 11.80 0.06
CA PHE A 96 -9.12 11.66 -1.31
C PHE A 96 -10.64 11.45 -1.39
N GLY A 97 -11.34 11.42 -0.24
CA GLY A 97 -12.78 11.20 -0.18
C GLY A 97 -13.18 9.84 -0.75
N VAL A 98 -12.42 8.79 -0.43
CA VAL A 98 -12.64 7.41 -0.89
C VAL A 98 -12.73 6.45 0.30
N ASP A 99 -13.32 5.29 0.06
CA ASP A 99 -13.43 4.23 1.07
C ASP A 99 -12.60 3.01 0.64
N PHE A 100 -11.67 2.61 1.50
CA PHE A 100 -10.82 1.43 1.34
C PHE A 100 -11.30 0.19 2.12
N PHE A 101 -12.30 0.34 2.99
CA PHE A 101 -12.69 -0.66 3.99
C PHE A 101 -14.10 -1.20 3.79
N ASN A 102 -14.89 -0.64 2.86
CA ASN A 102 -16.15 -1.24 2.48
C ASN A 102 -15.93 -2.55 1.69
N ARG A 103 -16.18 -3.67 2.36
CA ARG A 103 -16.01 -5.03 1.83
C ARG A 103 -17.07 -5.46 0.81
N THR A 104 -18.10 -4.64 0.57
CA THR A 104 -19.12 -4.93 -0.44
C THR A 104 -18.84 -4.25 -1.78
N ASN A 105 -17.83 -3.38 -1.85
CA ASN A 105 -17.42 -2.76 -3.10
C ASN A 105 -16.79 -3.78 -4.05
N LEU A 106 -17.24 -3.78 -5.30
CA LEU A 106 -16.66 -4.59 -6.37
C LEU A 106 -15.83 -3.70 -7.29
N ALA A 107 -14.64 -4.17 -7.65
CA ALA A 107 -13.80 -3.57 -8.67
C ALA A 107 -13.44 -4.61 -9.73
N PHE A 108 -13.16 -4.13 -10.94
CA PHE A 108 -12.77 -4.96 -12.08
C PHE A 108 -11.49 -4.38 -12.67
N LEU A 109 -10.66 -5.27 -13.20
CA LEU A 109 -9.48 -4.93 -13.99
C LEU A 109 -9.85 -5.07 -15.46
#